data_AF-H6QSJ7-F1
#
_entry.id   AF-H6QSJ7-F1
#
_cell.length_a   1.000
_cell.length_b   1.000
_cell.length_c   1.000
_cell.angle_alpha   90.00
_cell.angle_beta   90.00
_cell.angle_gamma   90.00
#
_symmetry.space_group_name_H-M   'P 1'
#
loop_
_entity.id
_entity.type
_entity.pdbx_description
1 polymer ?
#
loop_
_entity_poly.entity_id
_entity_poly.type
_entity_poly.pdbx_seq_one_letter_code
_entity_poly.pdbx_strand_id
1 'polypeptide(L)'
;MNIDQPPMPTPSPGALQSTDPSSGPKPQASTPPPTQQDIEANFPSQEPKFEEFSVRKNAPGPPPPLVPAEPLLKNEIQQITAKEFEQSIKAAEHATEGLPNLKLPRSVKDLVELLGRTLTTTKRSE
;
A
#
# COMPACT_ATOMS: atom_id res chain seq x y z
N MET A 1 9.82 45.26 26.30
CA MET A 1 9.46 43.84 26.51
C MET A 1 10.25 43.05 25.50
N ASN A 2 11.38 42.47 25.94
CA ASN A 2 12.25 41.65 25.09
C ASN A 2 11.76 40.20 25.19
N ILE A 3 11.46 39.58 24.04
CA ILE A 3 11.11 38.17 23.96
C ILE A 3 12.39 37.44 23.55
N ASP A 4 12.96 36.70 24.50
CA ASP A 4 14.12 35.84 24.32
C ASP A 4 13.67 34.61 23.50
N GLN A 5 14.05 34.57 22.22
CA GLN A 5 13.79 33.43 21.34
C GLN A 5 15.05 32.57 21.28
N PRO A 6 15.00 31.26 21.62
CA PRO A 6 16.16 30.40 21.51
C PRO A 6 16.54 30.19 20.03
N PRO A 7 17.84 30.07 19.70
CA PRO A 7 18.26 29.93 18.31
C PRO A 7 17.80 28.57 17.75
N MET A 8 17.17 28.59 16.57
CA MET A 8 16.92 27.37 15.80
C MET A 8 18.24 26.80 15.28
N PRO A 9 18.46 25.48 15.31
CA PRO A 9 19.63 24.89 14.69
C PRO A 9 19.50 24.94 13.16
N THR A 10 20.40 25.66 12.52
CA THR A 10 20.64 25.59 11.07
C THR A 10 21.20 24.22 10.69
N PRO A 11 20.69 23.52 9.66
CA PRO A 11 21.40 22.37 9.12
C PRO A 11 22.62 22.86 8.34
N SER A 12 23.80 22.77 8.94
CA SER A 12 25.07 22.89 8.21
C SER A 12 25.24 21.67 7.28
N PRO A 13 25.64 21.86 6.02
CA PRO A 13 25.92 20.77 5.09
C PRO A 13 27.30 20.18 5.43
N GLY A 14 27.35 19.19 6.33
CA GLY A 14 28.66 18.64 6.72
C GLY A 14 28.71 17.59 7.83
N ALA A 15 27.62 16.88 8.14
CA ALA A 15 27.65 15.79 9.13
C ALA A 15 27.62 14.40 8.45
N LEU A 16 28.62 14.11 7.61
CA LEU A 16 29.06 12.74 7.37
C LEU A 16 30.22 12.47 8.33
N GLN A 17 29.92 12.39 9.63
CA GLN A 17 30.83 11.77 10.58
C GLN A 17 30.38 10.32 10.77
N SER A 18 31.12 9.44 10.08
CA SER A 18 31.18 8.01 10.33
C SER A 18 31.26 7.77 11.83
N THR A 19 30.15 7.31 12.41
CA THR A 19 30.22 6.60 13.69
C THR A 19 30.74 5.21 13.37
N ASP A 20 32.00 5.01 13.73
CA ASP A 20 32.65 3.71 13.83
C ASP A 20 31.69 2.73 14.55
N PRO A 21 31.26 1.62 13.93
CA PRO A 21 30.40 0.65 14.57
C PRO A 21 31.26 -0.38 15.35
N SER A 22 32.18 0.07 16.20
CA SER A 22 32.92 -0.81 17.10
C SER A 22 32.54 -0.55 18.57
N SER A 23 31.26 -0.78 18.89
CA SER A 23 30.80 -1.10 20.27
C SER A 23 29.32 -1.47 20.34
N GLY A 24 28.80 -2.19 19.34
CA GLY A 24 27.52 -2.90 19.45
C GLY A 24 27.73 -4.31 20.04
N PRO A 25 26.78 -4.87 20.81
CA PRO A 25 26.87 -6.25 21.27
C PRO A 25 27.05 -7.18 20.06
N LYS A 26 28.06 -8.06 20.17
CA LYS A 26 28.43 -9.08 19.16
C LYS A 26 27.16 -9.74 18.59
N PRO A 27 27.02 -9.93 17.27
CA PRO A 27 25.91 -10.70 16.70
C PRO A 27 25.92 -12.09 17.32
N GLN A 28 25.05 -12.32 18.30
CA GLN A 28 24.81 -13.65 18.82
C GLN A 28 23.82 -14.34 17.89
N ALA A 29 24.18 -15.58 17.54
CA ALA A 29 23.48 -16.51 16.66
C ALA A 29 23.61 -16.26 15.15
N SER A 30 24.83 -16.41 14.62
CA SER A 30 24.93 -17.12 13.34
C SER A 30 24.60 -18.58 13.64
N THR A 31 23.43 -19.06 13.21
CA THR A 31 23.18 -20.51 13.22
C THR A 31 24.27 -21.17 12.36
N PRO A 32 24.88 -22.28 12.80
CA PRO A 32 25.79 -23.02 11.96
C PRO A 32 25.07 -23.45 10.68
N PRO A 33 25.79 -23.61 9.55
CA PRO A 33 25.18 -24.19 8.36
C PRO A 33 24.57 -25.56 8.71
N PRO A 34 23.41 -25.91 8.14
CA PRO A 34 22.75 -27.17 8.43
C PRO A 34 23.68 -28.35 8.16
N THR A 35 23.66 -29.32 9.06
CA THR A 35 24.42 -30.56 8.95
C THR A 35 23.78 -31.48 7.91
N GLN A 36 24.53 -32.43 7.35
CA GLN A 36 23.96 -33.43 6.44
C GLN A 36 22.77 -34.19 7.07
N GLN A 37 22.83 -34.48 8.38
CA GLN A 37 21.71 -35.06 9.12
C GLN A 37 20.48 -34.15 9.18
N ASP A 38 20.66 -32.83 9.29
CA ASP A 38 19.55 -31.87 9.28
C ASP A 38 18.86 -31.86 7.91
N ILE A 39 19.62 -32.05 6.84
CA ILE A 39 19.08 -32.13 5.48
C ILE A 39 18.31 -33.45 5.32
N GLU A 40 18.89 -34.58 5.70
CA GLU A 40 18.23 -35.89 5.60
C GLU A 40 16.97 -36.00 6.47
N ALA A 41 16.94 -35.32 7.63
CA ALA A 41 15.78 -35.30 8.51
C ALA A 41 14.64 -34.37 8.01
N ASN A 42 14.97 -33.28 7.30
CA ASN A 42 13.98 -32.29 6.87
C ASN A 42 13.48 -32.49 5.43
N PHE A 43 14.21 -33.24 4.61
CA PHE A 43 13.79 -33.57 3.24
C PHE A 43 13.35 -35.02 3.19
N PRO A 44 12.03 -35.31 3.26
CA PRO A 44 11.55 -36.67 3.10
C PRO A 44 12.01 -37.22 1.75
N SER A 45 12.49 -38.47 1.72
CA SER A 45 13.03 -39.11 0.51
C SER A 45 12.02 -39.27 -0.64
N GLN A 46 10.75 -38.95 -0.39
CA GLN A 46 9.68 -39.01 -1.37
C GLN A 46 9.26 -37.60 -1.75
N GLU A 47 9.47 -37.26 -3.03
CA GLU A 47 8.91 -36.06 -3.61
C GLU A 47 7.37 -36.14 -3.59
N PRO A 48 6.67 -35.09 -3.14
CA PRO A 48 5.22 -35.04 -3.21
C PRO A 48 4.79 -35.16 -4.67
N LYS A 49 3.84 -36.07 -4.93
CA LYS A 49 3.33 -36.29 -6.27
C LYS A 49 2.23 -35.29 -6.58
N PHE A 50 2.11 -34.88 -7.84
CA PHE A 50 1.09 -33.94 -8.28
C PHE A 50 -0.34 -34.47 -8.02
N GLU A 51 -0.54 -35.79 -7.99
CA GLU A 51 -1.81 -36.41 -7.62
C GLU A 51 -2.25 -36.13 -6.17
N GLU A 52 -1.36 -35.74 -5.27
CA GLU A 52 -1.71 -35.35 -3.89
C GLU A 52 -2.54 -34.06 -3.85
N PHE A 53 -2.28 -33.16 -4.80
CA PHE A 53 -3.02 -31.90 -4.95
C PHE A 53 -4.27 -32.05 -5.83
N SER A 54 -4.47 -33.23 -6.43
CA SER A 54 -5.67 -33.48 -7.23
C SER A 54 -6.89 -33.60 -6.33
N VAL A 55 -7.93 -32.82 -6.64
CA VAL A 55 -9.21 -32.86 -5.94
C VAL A 55 -9.79 -34.28 -6.08
N ARG A 56 -9.77 -35.06 -4.99
CA ARG A 56 -10.35 -36.40 -4.99
C ARG A 56 -11.86 -36.24 -5.22
N LYS A 57 -12.42 -37.01 -6.17
CA LYS A 57 -13.86 -36.99 -6.48
C LYS A 57 -14.76 -37.33 -5.28
N ASN A 58 -14.19 -37.96 -4.25
CA ASN A 58 -14.85 -38.31 -2.98
C ASN A 58 -14.29 -37.52 -1.78
N ALA A 59 -13.57 -36.42 -2.01
CA ALA A 59 -13.17 -35.53 -0.92
C ALA A 59 -14.43 -34.96 -0.27
N PRO A 60 -14.40 -34.70 1.06
CA PRO A 60 -15.42 -33.86 1.70
C PRO A 60 -15.58 -32.61 0.84
N GLY A 61 -16.83 -32.24 0.55
CA GLY A 61 -17.17 -31.17 -0.38
C GLY A 61 -16.41 -29.86 -0.12
N PRO A 62 -16.50 -28.89 -1.04
CA PRO A 62 -15.81 -27.61 -0.89
C PRO A 62 -16.01 -27.07 0.53
N PRO A 63 -14.94 -26.53 1.14
CA PRO A 63 -15.01 -26.03 2.50
C PRO A 63 -16.21 -25.08 2.61
N PRO A 64 -16.94 -25.13 3.74
CA PRO A 64 -18.09 -24.26 3.93
C PRO A 64 -17.67 -22.79 3.72
N PRO A 65 -18.55 -21.96 3.13
CA PRO A 65 -18.26 -20.54 2.93
C PRO A 65 -17.79 -19.93 4.25
N LEU A 66 -16.70 -19.16 4.19
CA LEU A 66 -16.26 -18.38 5.33
C LEU A 66 -17.28 -17.26 5.54
N VAL A 67 -18.24 -17.52 6.43
CA VAL A 67 -19.16 -16.51 6.95
C VAL A 67 -18.58 -16.09 8.29
N PRO A 68 -17.68 -15.09 8.32
CA PRO A 68 -17.10 -14.65 9.57
C PRO A 68 -18.21 -14.20 10.52
N ALA A 69 -18.15 -14.65 11.78
CA ALA A 69 -19.15 -14.32 12.79
C ALA A 69 -19.14 -12.82 13.15
N GLU A 70 -18.00 -12.15 12.90
CA GLU A 70 -17.82 -10.73 13.13
C GLU A 70 -17.26 -10.03 11.88
N PRO A 71 -17.63 -8.75 11.63
CA PRO A 71 -17.07 -7.99 10.53
C PRO A 71 -15.54 -7.88 10.60
N LEU A 72 -14.85 -8.19 9.51
CA LEU A 72 -13.38 -8.07 9.42
C LEU A 72 -12.89 -6.62 9.57
N LEU A 73 -13.73 -5.67 9.18
CA LEU A 73 -13.46 -4.25 9.27
C LEU A 73 -14.41 -3.61 10.28
N LYS A 74 -13.87 -2.67 11.05
CA LYS A 74 -14.66 -1.83 11.97
C LYS A 74 -15.71 -0.96 11.24
N ASN A 75 -15.54 -0.78 9.92
CA ASN A 75 -16.40 0.02 9.06
C ASN A 75 -16.76 -0.76 7.80
N GLU A 76 -17.96 -0.50 7.26
CA GLU A 76 -18.40 -1.01 5.98
C GLU A 76 -17.67 -0.33 4.83
N ILE A 77 -17.25 -1.10 3.82
CA ILE A 77 -16.76 -0.54 2.57
C ILE A 77 -17.96 0.00 1.80
N GLN A 78 -18.03 1.32 1.63
CA GLN A 78 -19.06 1.93 0.81
C GLN A 78 -18.78 1.61 -0.67
N GLN A 79 -19.69 0.88 -1.29
CA GLN A 79 -19.66 0.64 -2.73
C GLN A 79 -20.37 1.77 -3.44
N ILE A 80 -19.73 2.34 -4.46
CA ILE A 80 -20.36 3.33 -5.34
C ILE A 80 -20.87 2.56 -6.56
N THR A 81 -22.18 2.64 -6.81
CA THR A 81 -22.74 2.03 -8.03
C THR A 81 -22.24 2.76 -9.28
N ALA A 82 -22.23 2.09 -10.44
CA ALA A 82 -21.81 2.71 -11.70
C ALA A 82 -22.62 4.00 -12.01
N LYS A 83 -23.92 4.01 -11.66
CA LYS A 83 -24.80 5.17 -11.83
C LYS A 83 -24.40 6.33 -10.92
N GLU A 84 -24.15 6.07 -9.64
CA GLU A 84 -23.73 7.10 -8.69
C GLU A 84 -22.35 7.67 -9.06
N PHE A 85 -21.45 6.81 -9.52
CA PHE A 85 -20.15 7.23 -10.03
C PHE A 85 -20.31 8.16 -11.24
N GLU A 86 -21.09 7.75 -12.25
CA GLU A 86 -21.33 8.56 -13.45
C GLU A 86 -21.99 9.90 -13.10
N GLN A 87 -22.98 9.90 -12.20
CA GLN A 87 -23.63 11.12 -11.73
C GLN A 87 -22.63 12.04 -11.01
N SER A 88 -21.76 11.48 -10.16
CA SER A 88 -20.74 12.23 -9.45
C SER A 88 -19.71 12.85 -10.39
N ILE A 89 -19.25 12.11 -11.41
CA ILE A 89 -18.29 12.63 -12.40
C ILE A 89 -18.92 13.76 -13.21
N LYS A 90 -20.14 13.60 -13.73
CA LYS A 90 -20.83 14.66 -14.49
C LYS A 90 -21.05 15.92 -13.66
N ALA A 91 -21.43 15.77 -12.39
CA ALA A 91 -21.59 16.89 -11.48
C ALA A 91 -20.25 17.63 -11.25
N ALA A 92 -19.16 16.88 -11.09
CA ALA A 92 -17.82 17.45 -10.93
C ALA A 92 -17.31 18.15 -12.20
N GLU A 93 -17.56 17.57 -13.37
CA GLU A 93 -17.26 18.20 -14.67
C GLU A 93 -17.98 19.54 -14.81
N HIS A 94 -19.30 19.55 -14.61
CA HIS A 94 -20.11 20.76 -14.68
C HIS A 94 -19.66 21.83 -13.67
N ALA A 95 -19.32 21.44 -12.44
CA ALA A 95 -18.80 22.37 -11.44
C ALA A 95 -17.43 22.95 -11.83
N THR A 96 -16.63 22.23 -12.62
CA THR A 96 -15.27 22.62 -13.02
C THR A 96 -15.28 23.58 -14.21
N GLU A 97 -16.30 23.57 -15.07
CA GLU A 97 -16.38 24.39 -16.30
C GLU A 97 -16.21 25.91 -16.04
N GLY A 98 -16.66 26.40 -14.90
CA GLY A 98 -16.56 27.82 -14.53
C GLY A 98 -15.20 28.24 -13.99
N LEU A 99 -14.37 27.30 -13.50
CA LEU A 99 -13.13 27.60 -12.79
C LEU A 99 -12.05 28.28 -13.65
N PRO A 100 -11.83 27.90 -14.92
CA PRO A 100 -10.83 28.54 -15.78
C PRO A 100 -11.11 30.03 -16.06
N ASN A 101 -12.38 30.44 -16.01
CA ASN A 101 -12.80 31.82 -16.27
C ASN A 101 -12.54 32.75 -15.09
N LEU A 102 -12.21 32.19 -13.93
CA LEU A 102 -11.91 32.97 -12.74
C LEU A 102 -10.49 33.57 -12.80
N LYS A 103 -10.31 34.69 -12.11
CA LYS A 103 -9.02 35.38 -12.04
C LYS A 103 -8.14 34.73 -10.97
N LEU A 104 -7.56 33.58 -11.33
CA LEU A 104 -6.78 32.73 -10.42
C LEU A 104 -5.27 32.97 -10.54
N PRO A 105 -4.49 32.81 -9.44
CA PRO A 105 -3.03 32.72 -9.50
C PRO A 105 -2.57 31.55 -10.38
N ARG A 106 -1.35 31.65 -10.94
CA ARG A 106 -0.83 30.65 -11.89
C ARG A 106 -0.82 29.23 -11.30
N SER A 107 -0.34 29.06 -10.07
CA SER A 107 -0.33 27.76 -9.38
C SER A 107 -1.71 27.12 -9.26
N VAL A 108 -2.77 27.93 -9.13
CA VAL A 108 -4.15 27.44 -9.04
C VAL A 108 -4.72 27.12 -10.42
N LYS A 109 -4.35 27.87 -11.46
CA LYS A 109 -4.74 27.56 -12.84
C LYS A 109 -4.20 26.19 -13.27
N ASP A 110 -2.95 25.89 -12.92
CA ASP A 110 -2.33 24.59 -13.22
C ASP A 110 -3.10 23.44 -12.54
N LEU A 111 -3.59 23.66 -11.31
CA LEU A 111 -4.43 22.70 -10.59
C LEU A 111 -5.82 22.53 -11.22
N VAL A 112 -6.43 23.62 -11.68
CA VAL A 112 -7.73 23.57 -12.37
C VAL A 112 -7.61 22.82 -13.70
N GLU A 113 -6.53 23.04 -14.44
CA GLU A 113 -6.26 22.30 -15.67
C GLU A 113 -6.03 20.81 -15.40
N LEU A 114 -5.23 20.49 -14.37
CA LEU A 114 -5.03 19.11 -13.93
C LEU A 114 -6.35 18.45 -13.55
N LEU A 115 -7.21 19.14 -12.79
CA LEU A 115 -8.53 18.66 -12.39
C LEU A 115 -9.40 18.30 -13.60
N GLY A 116 -9.49 19.19 -14.60
CA GLY A 116 -10.26 18.92 -15.82
C GLY A 116 -9.75 17.71 -16.60
N ARG A 117 -8.43 17.53 -16.68
CA ARG A 117 -7.81 16.36 -17.31
C ARG A 117 -8.12 15.09 -16.51
N THR A 118 -8.00 15.12 -15.18
CA THR A 118 -8.26 13.94 -14.35
C THR A 118 -9.71 13.49 -14.44
N LEU A 119 -10.68 14.41 -14.42
CA LEU A 119 -12.11 14.07 -14.52
C LEU A 119 -12.43 13.34 -15.84
N THR A 120 -11.88 13.82 -16.95
CA THR A 120 -12.14 13.26 -18.29
C THR A 120 -11.37 11.96 -18.58
N THR A 121 -10.20 11.75 -17.96
CA THR A 121 -9.36 10.56 -18.18
C THR A 121 -9.86 9.33 -17.41
N THR A 122 -10.67 9.51 -16.36
CA THR A 122 -11.12 8.41 -15.50
C THR A 122 -12.22 7.55 -16.16
N LYS A 123 -12.63 7.86 -17.39
CA LYS A 123 -13.58 7.03 -18.13
C LYS A 123 -12.89 5.74 -18.59
N ARG A 124 -13.15 4.63 -17.90
CA ARG A 124 -12.68 3.30 -18.31
C ARG A 124 -13.40 2.94 -19.62
N SER A 125 -12.67 2.90 -20.73
CA SER A 125 -13.15 2.34 -22.00
C SER A 125 -13.50 0.87 -21.78
N GLU A 126 -14.69 0.44 -22.20
CA GLU A 126 -15.02 -0.99 -22.33
C GLU A 126 -14.30 -1.62 -23.53
#